data_AF-A0A126Z8R0-F1
#
_entry.id   AF-A0A126Z8R0-F1
#
_cell.length_a   1.000
_cell.length_b   1.000
_cell.length_c   1.000
_cell.angle_alpha   90.00
_cell.angle_beta   90.00
_cell.angle_gamma   90.00
#
_symmetry.space_group_name_H-M   'P 1'
#
loop_
_entity.id
_entity.type
_entity.pdbx_description
1 polymer ?
#
loop_
_entity_poly.entity_id
_entity_poly.type
_entity_poly.pdbx_seq_one_letter_code
_entity_poly.pdbx_strand_id
1 'polypeptide(L)'
;MDHAEEVLGKPIVFETAELNGGQSAQLIQMKDRALVQTHSALSEPSRMACILHEIAHVLMQDRDCDHMPYLDQLRGRVAFQRRDLENPNERIVELIADELALRTGVIGTGQVGTGIFK
;
A
#
# COMPACT_ATOMS: atom_id res chain seq x y z
N MET A 1 5.11 5.72 -18.15
CA MET A 1 5.11 5.17 -16.79
C MET A 1 3.67 4.86 -16.52
N ASP A 2 3.35 3.61 -16.23
CA ASP A 2 1.96 3.24 -16.01
C ASP A 2 1.51 3.88 -14.70
N HIS A 3 0.47 4.70 -14.76
CA HIS A 3 -0.15 5.24 -13.55
C HIS A 3 -0.89 4.10 -12.85
N ALA A 4 -0.82 3.99 -11.52
CA ALA A 4 -1.52 2.93 -10.78
C ALA A 4 -3.05 2.90 -11.07
N GLU A 5 -3.64 4.06 -11.36
CA GLU A 5 -5.03 4.20 -11.81
C GLU A 5 -5.28 3.61 -13.21
N GLU A 6 -4.30 3.66 -14.12
CA GLU A 6 -4.36 3.00 -15.44
C GLU A 6 -4.31 1.48 -15.28
N VAL A 7 -3.48 0.98 -14.35
CA VAL A 7 -3.42 -0.46 -14.04
C VAL A 7 -4.74 -0.96 -13.46
N LEU A 8 -5.38 -0.18 -12.57
CA LEU A 8 -6.68 -0.54 -11.99
C LEU A 8 -7.87 -0.24 -12.92
N GLY A 9 -7.70 0.60 -13.93
CA GLY A 9 -8.78 1.11 -14.79
C GLY A 9 -9.80 1.99 -14.05
N LYS A 10 -9.44 2.54 -12.88
CA LYS A 10 -10.31 3.37 -12.02
C LYS A 10 -9.47 4.27 -11.12
N PRO A 11 -10.01 5.42 -10.67
CA PRO A 11 -9.29 6.37 -9.83
C PRO A 11 -8.91 5.79 -8.46
N ILE A 12 -7.83 6.30 -7.87
CA ILE A 12 -7.36 5.98 -6.51
C ILE A 12 -7.56 7.20 -5.62
N VAL A 13 -8.27 7.02 -4.52
CA VAL A 13 -8.51 8.04 -3.50
C VAL A 13 -7.65 7.75 -2.27
N PHE A 14 -7.08 8.78 -1.66
CA PHE A 14 -6.27 8.67 -0.46
C PHE A 14 -7.00 9.28 0.74
N GLU A 15 -7.13 8.52 1.82
CA GLU A 15 -7.80 8.97 3.04
C GLU A 15 -7.03 8.58 4.31
N THR A 16 -7.23 9.35 5.37
CA THR A 16 -6.81 8.99 6.73
C THR A 16 -8.02 8.53 7.53
N ALA A 17 -7.91 7.40 8.22
CA ALA A 17 -8.98 6.84 9.04
C ALA A 17 -8.43 6.19 10.32
N GLU A 18 -9.29 5.93 11.29
CA GLU A 18 -8.99 4.99 12.38
C GLU A 18 -9.10 3.57 11.80
N LEU A 19 -7.97 2.86 11.76
CA LEU A 19 -7.92 1.51 11.20
C LEU A 19 -7.95 0.47 12.32
N ASN A 20 -8.63 -0.65 12.09
CA ASN A 20 -8.81 -1.68 13.11
C ASN A 20 -7.65 -2.67 13.12
N GLY A 21 -7.39 -3.31 14.27
CA GLY A 21 -6.50 -4.46 14.34
C GLY A 21 -5.01 -4.17 14.14
N GLY A 22 -4.56 -2.93 14.39
CA GLY A 22 -3.15 -2.54 14.32
C GLY A 22 -2.63 -2.24 12.90
N GLN A 23 -3.54 -2.09 11.93
CA GLN A 23 -3.21 -1.75 10.54
C GLN A 23 -2.59 -0.36 10.43
N SER A 24 -1.52 -0.24 9.63
CA SER A 24 -0.95 1.07 9.26
C SER A 24 -1.59 1.63 7.98
N ALA A 25 -1.96 0.77 7.04
CA ALA A 25 -2.74 1.14 5.86
C ALA A 25 -3.58 -0.03 5.35
N GLN A 26 -4.47 0.23 4.39
CA GLN A 26 -5.17 -0.78 3.61
C GLN A 26 -5.58 -0.22 2.25
N LEU A 27 -5.57 -1.08 1.23
CA LEU A 27 -6.15 -0.81 -0.09
C LEU A 27 -7.53 -1.49 -0.22
N ILE A 28 -8.55 -0.69 -0.51
CA ILE A 28 -9.92 -1.16 -0.74
C ILE A 28 -10.28 -0.93 -2.21
N GLN A 29 -10.55 -1.99 -2.94
CA GLN A 29 -11.03 -1.90 -4.32
C GLN A 29 -12.56 -1.83 -4.36
N MET A 30 -13.11 -0.71 -4.82
CA MET A 30 -14.54 -0.53 -5.09
C MET A 30 -14.81 -0.66 -6.60
N LYS A 31 -16.08 -0.56 -6.99
CA LYS A 31 -16.50 -0.67 -8.39
C LYS A 31 -15.99 0.50 -9.24
N ASP A 32 -16.07 1.71 -8.71
CA ASP A 32 -15.83 2.98 -9.40
C ASP A 32 -14.51 3.65 -8.99
N ARG A 33 -13.86 3.16 -7.94
CA ARG A 33 -12.61 3.68 -7.39
C ARG A 33 -11.85 2.62 -6.61
N ALA A 34 -10.61 2.92 -6.26
CA ALA A 34 -9.89 2.29 -5.17
C ALA A 34 -9.64 3.33 -4.07
N LEU A 35 -9.52 2.86 -2.84
CA LEU A 35 -9.30 3.69 -1.67
C LEU A 35 -8.08 3.19 -0.91
N VAL A 36 -7.05 4.01 -0.83
CA VAL A 36 -5.89 3.79 0.04
C VAL A 36 -6.14 4.53 1.35
N GLN A 37 -6.38 3.78 2.42
CA GLN A 37 -6.57 4.36 3.74
C GLN A 37 -5.31 4.18 4.58
N THR A 38 -4.93 5.22 5.31
CA THR A 38 -3.81 5.18 6.25
C THR A 38 -4.29 5.49 7.66
N HIS A 39 -3.63 4.91 8.66
CA HIS A 39 -3.98 5.17 10.05
C HIS A 39 -3.68 6.63 10.41
N SER A 40 -4.67 7.28 11.03
CA SER A 40 -4.62 8.70 11.48
C SER A 40 -3.37 9.07 12.28
N ALA A 41 -2.95 8.20 13.20
CA ALA A 41 -1.80 8.37 14.10
C ALA A 41 -0.43 8.25 13.41
N LEU A 42 -0.36 7.91 12.12
CA LEU A 42 0.93 7.84 11.41
C LEU A 42 1.53 9.22 11.22
N SER A 43 2.85 9.29 11.44
CA SER A 43 3.66 10.41 10.97
C SER A 43 3.55 10.54 9.44
N GLU A 44 3.76 11.74 8.91
CA GLU A 44 3.70 11.96 7.45
C GLU A 44 4.68 11.07 6.66
N PRO A 45 5.93 10.86 7.10
CA PRO A 45 6.83 9.90 6.45
C PRO A 45 6.29 8.46 6.47
N SER A 46 5.80 8.00 7.62
CA SER A 46 5.22 6.65 7.73
C SER A 46 3.96 6.49 6.88
N ARG A 47 3.16 7.55 6.77
CA ARG A 47 1.96 7.57 5.93
C ARG A 47 2.33 7.45 4.45
N MET A 48 3.31 8.21 4.01
CA MET A 48 3.78 8.15 2.63
C MET A 48 4.40 6.79 2.31
N ALA A 49 5.18 6.23 3.24
CA ALA A 49 5.71 4.87 3.13
C ALA A 49 4.59 3.84 2.91
N CYS A 50 3.54 3.89 3.73
CA CYS A 50 2.40 3.01 3.57
C CYS A 50 1.65 3.23 2.25
N ILE A 51 1.41 4.48 1.83
CA ILE A 51 0.75 4.77 0.55
C ILE A 51 1.52 4.16 -0.62
N LEU A 52 2.84 4.38 -0.67
CA LEU A 52 3.67 3.87 -1.75
C LEU A 52 3.75 2.35 -1.77
N HIS A 53 3.69 1.71 -0.61
CA HIS A 53 3.59 0.26 -0.49
C HIS A 53 2.29 -0.28 -1.09
N GLU A 54 1.13 0.30 -0.75
CA GLU A 54 -0.15 -0.11 -1.37
C GLU A 54 -0.18 0.13 -2.88
N ILE A 55 0.41 1.24 -3.35
CA ILE A 55 0.56 1.53 -4.78
C ILE A 55 1.50 0.52 -5.47
N ALA A 56 2.53 0.05 -4.78
CA ALA A 56 3.44 -0.96 -5.32
C ALA A 56 2.72 -2.30 -5.55
N HIS A 57 1.83 -2.74 -4.66
CA HIS A 57 0.99 -3.92 -4.92
C HIS A 57 0.14 -3.77 -6.18
N VAL A 58 -0.45 -2.59 -6.39
CA VAL A 58 -1.24 -2.30 -7.60
C VAL A 58 -0.38 -2.43 -8.85
N LEU A 59 0.79 -1.81 -8.87
CA LEU A 59 1.68 -1.81 -10.03
C LEU A 59 2.25 -3.21 -10.32
N MET A 60 2.47 -4.02 -9.28
CA MET A 60 2.88 -5.42 -9.43
C MET A 60 1.75 -6.33 -9.94
N GLN A 61 0.51 -5.83 -9.99
CA GLN A 61 -0.68 -6.66 -10.20
C GLN A 61 -0.67 -7.88 -9.28
N ASP A 62 -0.27 -7.68 -8.02
CA ASP A 62 -0.07 -8.76 -7.07
C ASP A 62 -1.37 -9.55 -6.90
N ARG A 63 -1.40 -10.75 -7.48
CA ARG A 63 -2.58 -11.64 -7.50
C ARG A 63 -2.72 -12.45 -6.22
N ASP A 64 -1.64 -12.54 -5.44
CA ASP A 64 -1.61 -13.20 -4.13
C ASP A 64 -1.90 -12.21 -3.00
N CYS A 65 -1.84 -10.90 -3.29
CA CYS A 65 -2.45 -9.88 -2.46
C CYS A 65 -3.97 -10.02 -2.60
N ASP A 66 -4.58 -10.73 -1.65
CA ASP A 66 -5.98 -11.13 -1.66
C ASP A 66 -6.90 -9.89 -1.49
N HIS A 67 -7.00 -9.07 -2.54
CA HIS A 67 -7.92 -7.93 -2.67
C HIS A 67 -9.25 -8.38 -3.27
N MET A 68 -9.72 -9.57 -2.87
CA MET A 68 -10.94 -10.20 -3.36
C MET A 68 -12.08 -9.19 -3.50
N PRO A 69 -12.58 -8.92 -4.72
CA PRO A 69 -13.89 -8.37 -4.87
C PRO A 69 -14.85 -9.53 -4.63
N TYR A 70 -15.76 -9.43 -3.66
CA TYR A 70 -17.16 -9.87 -3.76
C TYR A 70 -17.82 -9.89 -2.39
N LEU A 71 -18.88 -9.07 -2.29
CA LEU A 71 -20.15 -9.31 -1.61
C LEU A 71 -20.14 -9.72 -0.12
N ASP A 72 -20.98 -9.01 0.62
CA ASP A 72 -21.37 -9.22 2.01
C ASP A 72 -20.49 -8.63 3.10
N GLN A 73 -21.22 -7.87 3.93
CA GLN A 73 -20.83 -7.30 5.19
C GLN A 73 -20.12 -8.32 6.08
N LEU A 74 -19.32 -7.81 7.03
CA LEU A 74 -18.80 -8.52 8.20
C LEU A 74 -17.58 -9.42 7.93
N ARG A 75 -16.39 -8.80 7.86
CA ARG A 75 -15.20 -9.12 8.69
C ARG A 75 -13.98 -8.45 8.08
N GLY A 76 -13.67 -7.23 8.56
CA GLY A 76 -12.36 -6.65 8.31
C GLY A 76 -11.28 -7.54 8.93
N ARG A 77 -10.22 -7.84 8.19
CA ARG A 77 -8.97 -8.33 8.77
C ARG A 77 -7.75 -7.71 8.08
N VAL A 78 -7.10 -6.90 8.89
CA VAL A 78 -5.66 -6.71 9.14
C VAL A 78 -4.71 -6.82 7.94
N ALA A 79 -4.35 -5.67 7.38
CA ALA A 79 -3.02 -5.46 6.84
C ALA A 79 -2.06 -5.25 8.02
N PHE A 80 -0.98 -6.03 8.06
CA PHE A 80 0.08 -6.01 9.06
C PHE A 80 -0.20 -6.67 10.42
N GLN A 81 0.22 -7.94 10.53
CA GLN A 81 1.00 -8.36 11.70
C GLN A 81 2.48 -8.45 11.30
N ARG A 82 3.37 -8.02 12.19
CA ARG A 82 4.84 -8.01 12.05
C ARG A 82 5.49 -9.38 11.68
N ARG A 83 4.69 -10.43 11.53
CA ARG A 83 5.10 -11.81 11.21
C ARG A 83 5.07 -12.14 9.71
N ASP A 84 4.52 -11.26 8.86
CA ASP A 84 4.37 -11.54 7.43
C ASP A 84 5.56 -11.10 6.55
N LEU A 85 6.61 -10.54 7.17
CA LEU A 85 7.88 -10.16 6.50
C LEU A 85 8.69 -11.37 5.98
N GLU A 86 8.25 -12.60 6.24
CA GLU A 86 8.84 -13.82 5.67
C GLU A 86 8.29 -14.14 4.27
N ASN A 87 7.29 -13.39 3.77
CA ASN A 87 6.80 -13.53 2.39
C ASN A 87 7.73 -12.79 1.41
N PRO A 88 8.37 -13.49 0.44
CA PRO A 88 9.23 -12.86 -0.56
C PRO A 88 8.54 -11.80 -1.42
N ASN A 89 7.22 -11.90 -1.64
CA ASN A 89 6.46 -10.93 -2.43
C ASN A 89 6.38 -9.58 -1.72
N GLU A 90 6.10 -9.57 -0.42
CA GLU A 90 6.07 -8.35 0.41
C GLU A 90 7.41 -7.61 0.36
N ARG A 91 8.51 -8.35 0.39
CA ARG A 91 9.85 -7.75 0.29
C ARG A 91 10.08 -7.06 -1.06
N ILE A 92 9.56 -7.61 -2.15
CA ILE A 92 9.66 -7.00 -3.48
C ILE A 92 8.78 -5.74 -3.54
N VAL A 93 7.58 -5.79 -2.97
CA VAL A 93 6.67 -4.63 -2.88
C VAL A 93 7.34 -3.49 -2.10
N GLU A 94 7.95 -3.78 -0.95
CA GLU A 94 8.71 -2.78 -0.17
C GLU A 94 9.84 -2.12 -0.98
N LEU A 95 10.56 -2.88 -1.81
CA LEU A 95 11.64 -2.36 -2.65
C LEU A 95 11.13 -1.52 -3.82
N ILE A 96 9.96 -1.87 -4.37
CA ILE A 96 9.31 -1.05 -5.39
C ILE A 96 8.78 0.24 -4.77
N ALA A 97 8.21 0.17 -3.56
CA ALA A 97 7.81 1.36 -2.82
C ALA A 97 9.01 2.30 -2.62
N ASP A 98 10.17 1.76 -2.22
CA ASP A 98 11.45 2.47 -2.13
C ASP A 98 11.82 3.21 -3.42
N GLU A 99 11.76 2.51 -4.54
CA GLU A 99 12.04 3.08 -5.86
C GLU A 99 11.05 4.19 -6.25
N LEU A 100 9.76 4.02 -5.92
CA LEU A 100 8.74 5.04 -6.17
C LEU A 100 8.98 6.31 -5.36
N ALA A 101 9.36 6.20 -4.09
CA ALA A 101 9.66 7.36 -3.26
C ALA A 101 10.87 8.15 -3.75
N LEU A 102 11.90 7.46 -4.27
CA LEU A 102 13.05 8.14 -4.87
C LEU A 102 12.66 8.95 -6.09
N ARG A 103 11.88 8.34 -6.99
CA ARG A 103 11.43 8.99 -8.22
C ARG A 103 10.51 10.18 -7.96
N THR A 104 9.75 10.12 -6.88
CA THR A 104 8.83 11.18 -6.46
C THR A 104 9.47 12.20 -5.50
N GLY A 105 10.73 11.99 -5.08
CA GLY A 105 11.45 12.89 -4.18
C GLY A 105 11.02 12.82 -2.72
N VAL A 106 10.27 11.77 -2.34
CA VAL A 106 9.86 11.51 -0.95
C VAL A 106 11.05 11.13 -0.07
N ILE A 107 12.05 10.43 -0.63
CA ILE A 107 13.33 10.13 0.05
C ILE A 107 14.54 10.51 -0.81
N GLY A 108 15.70 10.68 -0.17
CA GLY A 108 16.95 11.00 -0.85
C GLY A 108 17.63 9.78 -1.49
N THR A 109 18.51 10.00 -2.46
CA THR A 109 19.22 8.94 -3.22
C THR A 109 20.10 8.00 -2.40
N GLY A 110 20.35 8.30 -1.13
CA GLY A 110 21.10 7.46 -0.19
C GLY A 110 20.25 6.47 0.61
N GLN A 111 18.92 6.46 0.43
CA GLN A 111 17.98 5.67 1.24
C GLN A 111 17.40 4.45 0.49
N VAL A 112 17.96 4.07 -0.66
CA VAL A 112 17.47 2.96 -1.50
C VAL A 112 17.86 1.60 -0.93
N GLY A 113 16.91 0.66 -0.90
CA GLY A 113 17.21 -0.77 -0.73
C GLY A 113 17.02 -1.31 0.69
N THR A 114 16.50 -0.51 1.62
CA THR A 114 16.13 -0.96 2.97
C THR A 114 14.71 -1.53 3.02
N GLY A 115 13.84 -1.12 2.09
CA GLY A 115 12.42 -1.45 1.93
C GLY A 115 11.52 -0.59 2.84
N ILE A 116 10.35 -0.12 2.36
CA ILE A 116 9.34 0.71 3.05
C ILE A 116 9.91 1.68 4.11
N PHE A 117 11.01 2.32 3.72
CA PHE A 117 11.71 3.41 4.38
C PHE A 117 12.05 3.22 5.86
N LYS A 118 12.80 2.16 6.13
CA LYS A 118 13.66 2.07 7.32
C LYS A 118 14.82 3.04 7.23
#